data_AF-A0A2E4IUZ4-F1
#
_entry.id   AF-A0A2E4IUZ4-F1
#
_cell.length_a   1.000
_cell.length_b   1.000
_cell.length_c   1.000
_cell.angle_alpha   90.00
_cell.angle_beta   90.00
_cell.angle_gamma   90.00
#
_symmetry.space_group_name_H-M   'P 1'
#
loop_
_entity.id
_entity.type
_entity.pdbx_description
1 polymer ?
#
loop_
_entity_poly.entity_id
_entity_poly.type
_entity_poly.pdbx_seq_one_letter_code
_entity_poly.pdbx_strand_id
1 'polypeptide(L)'
;MTLYKIGDICDLLTITPRTIRYYDQLGLLPNIKRSDGYTRLFDQHDIDMITSIRHLQKSESLPLSSIKERLFPKNLIGKNVILITDSFSQKLLPLSSDLTIIPFDETATRANQSKKLYQFLHSNQNKSTIYICFFHESLSPAYASIAKKFPDNSYFLYPLKHYGMSHYMISHYIYSNLSHFSNLEELHLVINRLITRGFSLCFLDSLNTYVSVQDQFKSHHDFLNCATDYHPVILSTNTSQSTVSFYANALDKVSDITIMIDTLLHKQKRYVQEACIFYSHSNHFANALKQELANHCPNFSCSISKINNWPYTDNQVNFISII
;
A
#
# COMPACT_ATOMS: atom_id res chain seq x y z
N MET A 1 -1.74 -7.57 23.98
CA MET A 1 -2.60 -8.54 23.27
C MET A 1 -2.07 -9.92 23.62
N THR A 2 -2.93 -10.82 24.10
CA THR A 2 -2.49 -12.19 24.45
C THR A 2 -2.42 -13.01 23.17
N LEU A 3 -1.28 -13.67 22.95
CA LEU A 3 -1.04 -14.55 21.82
C LEU A 3 -0.99 -16.00 22.31
N TYR A 4 -1.59 -16.89 21.55
CA TYR A 4 -1.77 -18.31 21.84
C TYR A 4 -1.01 -19.15 20.82
N LYS A 5 -0.44 -20.27 21.27
CA LYS A 5 0.04 -21.35 20.41
C LYS A 5 -1.13 -22.24 20.02
N ILE A 6 -0.92 -23.09 19.01
CA ILE A 6 -1.96 -24.01 18.54
C ILE A 6 -2.50 -24.93 19.65
N GLY A 7 -1.65 -25.34 20.60
CA GLY A 7 -2.05 -26.18 21.74
C GLY A 7 -3.04 -25.47 22.65
N ASP A 8 -2.73 -24.24 23.04
CA ASP A 8 -3.58 -23.43 23.93
C ASP A 8 -5.02 -23.29 23.39
N ILE A 9 -5.16 -23.14 22.07
CA ILE A 9 -6.47 -23.00 21.41
C ILE A 9 -7.19 -24.34 21.31
N CYS A 10 -6.45 -25.43 21.10
CA CYS A 10 -7.02 -26.78 21.08
C CYS A 10 -7.69 -27.09 22.42
N ASP A 11 -7.02 -26.73 23.52
CA ASP A 11 -7.54 -26.90 24.87
C ASP A 11 -8.75 -25.98 25.11
N LEU A 12 -8.62 -24.70 24.77
CA LEU A 12 -9.67 -23.69 24.96
C LEU A 12 -10.97 -24.02 24.22
N LEU A 13 -10.87 -24.44 22.96
CA LEU A 13 -12.03 -24.64 22.08
C LEU A 13 -12.42 -26.12 21.92
N THR A 14 -11.68 -27.02 22.57
CA THR A 14 -11.88 -28.47 22.48
C THR A 14 -11.87 -28.94 21.02
N ILE A 15 -10.83 -28.56 20.28
CA ILE A 15 -10.63 -28.91 18.86
C ILE A 15 -9.24 -29.50 18.66
N THR A 16 -9.06 -30.24 17.56
CA THR A 16 -7.75 -30.84 17.27
C THR A 16 -6.83 -29.86 16.54
N PRO A 17 -5.50 -29.99 16.69
CA PRO A 17 -4.55 -29.24 15.88
C PRO A 17 -4.75 -29.47 14.37
N ARG A 18 -5.21 -30.67 13.99
CA ARG A 18 -5.56 -31.01 12.61
C ARG A 18 -6.70 -30.14 12.08
N THR A 19 -7.73 -29.91 12.88
CA THR A 19 -8.86 -29.04 12.52
C THR A 19 -8.40 -27.60 12.29
N ILE A 20 -7.59 -27.05 13.19
CA ILE A 20 -7.06 -25.68 13.06
C ILE A 20 -6.19 -25.57 11.78
N ARG A 21 -5.29 -26.53 11.56
CA ARG A 21 -4.45 -26.58 10.34
C ARG A 21 -5.29 -26.71 9.07
N TYR A 22 -6.38 -27.46 9.12
CA TYR A 22 -7.26 -27.62 7.97
C TYR A 22 -8.01 -26.32 7.65
N TYR A 23 -8.48 -25.59 8.65
CA TYR A 23 -9.08 -24.26 8.45
C TYR A 23 -8.05 -23.29 7.88
N ASP A 24 -6.84 -23.33 8.40
CA ASP A 24 -5.72 -22.54 7.90
C ASP A 24 -5.41 -22.84 6.42
N GLN A 25 -5.31 -24.12 6.04
CA GLN A 25 -5.11 -24.54 4.65
C GLN A 25 -6.22 -24.08 3.71
N LEU A 26 -7.47 -24.04 4.19
CA LEU A 26 -8.60 -23.52 3.43
C LEU A 26 -8.64 -21.98 3.36
N GLY A 27 -7.72 -21.28 4.05
CA GLY A 27 -7.68 -19.83 4.12
C GLY A 27 -8.76 -19.23 5.03
N LEU A 28 -9.32 -20.01 5.95
CA LEU A 28 -10.34 -19.56 6.91
C LEU A 28 -9.75 -18.81 8.11
N LEU A 29 -8.41 -18.73 8.23
CA LEU A 29 -7.69 -18.03 9.31
C LEU A 29 -6.61 -17.10 8.69
N PRO A 30 -7.00 -15.97 8.08
CA PRO A 30 -6.11 -15.16 7.24
C PRO A 30 -5.07 -14.34 8.01
N ASN A 31 -5.28 -14.09 9.31
CA ASN A 31 -4.40 -13.25 10.11
C ASN A 31 -3.18 -14.04 10.64
N ILE A 32 -2.21 -14.28 9.77
CA ILE A 32 -1.01 -15.06 10.10
C ILE A 32 -0.06 -14.22 10.96
N LYS A 33 0.14 -14.62 12.22
CA LYS A 33 1.22 -14.11 13.08
C LYS A 33 2.24 -15.20 13.34
N ARG A 34 3.52 -14.85 13.40
CA ARG A 34 4.61 -15.79 13.75
C ARG A 34 5.47 -15.21 14.85
N SER A 35 5.96 -16.10 15.72
CA SER A 35 7.07 -15.81 16.63
C SER A 35 8.39 -15.73 15.88
N ASP A 36 9.44 -15.24 16.55
CA ASP A 36 10.81 -15.18 16.02
C ASP A 36 11.34 -16.57 15.62
N GLY A 37 10.88 -17.63 16.31
CA GLY A 37 11.13 -19.03 15.96
C GLY A 37 10.21 -19.57 14.84
N TYR A 38 9.63 -18.70 14.03
CA TYR A 38 8.73 -18.99 12.90
C TYR A 38 7.46 -19.81 13.22
N THR A 39 7.12 -19.94 14.50
CA THR A 39 5.94 -20.69 14.95
C THR A 39 4.69 -19.82 14.87
N ARG A 40 3.61 -20.34 14.29
CA ARG A 40 2.33 -19.62 14.17
C ARG A 40 1.74 -19.33 15.55
N LEU A 41 1.32 -18.08 15.72
CA LEU A 41 0.61 -17.56 16.88
C LEU A 41 -0.79 -17.11 16.47
N PHE A 42 -1.70 -17.18 17.42
CA PHE A 42 -3.11 -16.84 17.22
C PHE A 42 -3.54 -15.83 18.30
N ASP A 43 -4.48 -14.97 18.00
CA ASP A 43 -5.04 -14.02 18.98
C ASP A 43 -6.54 -14.27 19.21
N GLN A 44 -7.17 -13.37 19.96
CA GLN A 44 -8.60 -13.44 20.23
C GLN A 44 -9.45 -13.45 18.96
N HIS A 45 -9.03 -12.73 17.90
CA HIS A 45 -9.80 -12.68 16.67
C HIS A 45 -9.77 -14.04 15.95
N ASP A 46 -8.63 -14.74 15.97
CA ASP A 46 -8.54 -16.11 15.46
C ASP A 46 -9.44 -17.07 16.26
N ILE A 47 -9.53 -16.90 17.59
CA ILE A 47 -10.42 -17.68 18.47
C ILE A 47 -11.90 -17.43 18.12
N ASP A 48 -12.30 -16.18 17.97
CA ASP A 48 -13.67 -15.79 17.64
C ASP A 48 -14.08 -16.33 16.25
N MET A 49 -13.14 -16.31 15.30
CA MET A 49 -13.32 -16.85 13.95
C MET A 49 -13.49 -18.38 13.96
N ILE A 50 -12.64 -19.11 14.68
CA ILE A 50 -12.77 -20.56 14.85
C ILE A 50 -14.11 -20.91 15.50
N THR A 51 -14.50 -20.15 16.53
CA THR A 51 -15.78 -20.33 17.24
C THR A 51 -16.96 -20.13 16.29
N SER A 52 -16.91 -19.10 15.45
CA SER A 52 -17.93 -18.81 14.45
C SER A 52 -18.05 -19.92 13.39
N ILE A 53 -16.92 -20.41 12.87
CA ILE A 53 -16.91 -21.55 11.93
C ILE A 53 -17.57 -22.77 12.58
N ARG A 54 -17.22 -23.08 13.83
CA ARG A 54 -17.78 -24.23 14.56
C ARG A 54 -19.28 -24.08 14.82
N HIS A 55 -19.73 -22.88 15.16
CA HIS A 55 -21.15 -22.60 15.30
C HIS A 55 -21.89 -22.88 13.99
N LEU A 56 -21.46 -22.29 12.87
CA LEU A 56 -22.09 -22.48 11.56
C LEU A 56 -22.11 -23.95 11.10
N GLN A 57 -21.05 -24.72 11.37
CA GLN A 57 -21.04 -26.16 11.10
C GLN A 57 -22.07 -26.93 11.94
N LYS A 58 -22.25 -26.56 13.21
CA LYS A 58 -23.11 -27.30 14.15
C LYS A 58 -24.57 -26.90 14.05
N SER A 59 -24.86 -25.61 13.98
CA SER A 59 -26.23 -25.09 14.01
C SER A 59 -26.91 -25.16 12.64
N GLU A 60 -26.16 -24.89 11.57
CA GLU A 60 -26.70 -24.76 10.20
C GLU A 60 -26.24 -25.90 9.28
N SER A 61 -25.41 -26.83 9.76
CA SER A 61 -24.85 -27.95 8.96
C SER A 61 -24.17 -27.51 7.65
N LEU A 62 -23.62 -26.28 7.62
CA LEU A 62 -23.00 -25.74 6.42
C LEU A 62 -21.64 -26.41 6.16
N PRO A 63 -21.34 -26.80 4.90
CA PRO A 63 -20.01 -27.28 4.53
C PRO A 63 -19.00 -26.14 4.62
N LEU A 64 -17.72 -26.47 4.84
CA LEU A 64 -16.66 -25.47 5.01
C LEU A 64 -16.48 -24.55 3.80
N SER A 65 -16.81 -25.01 2.58
CA SER A 65 -16.83 -24.17 1.38
C SER A 65 -17.89 -23.07 1.47
N SER A 66 -19.12 -23.40 1.83
CA SER A 66 -20.20 -22.42 2.03
C SER A 66 -19.96 -21.53 3.24
N ILE A 67 -19.37 -22.07 4.31
CA ILE A 67 -18.93 -21.26 5.46
C ILE A 67 -17.85 -20.27 5.00
N LYS A 68 -16.88 -20.71 4.19
CA LYS A 68 -15.86 -19.82 3.62
C LYS A 68 -16.50 -18.72 2.78
N GLU A 69 -17.43 -19.05 1.89
CA GLU A 69 -18.15 -18.05 1.09
C GLU A 69 -18.99 -17.09 1.93
N ARG A 70 -19.60 -17.57 3.01
CA ARG A 70 -20.42 -16.74 3.89
C ARG A 70 -19.60 -15.84 4.82
N LEU A 71 -18.50 -16.36 5.36
CA LEU A 71 -17.61 -15.61 6.25
C LEU A 71 -16.67 -14.70 5.46
N PHE A 72 -16.25 -15.12 4.27
CA PHE A 72 -15.37 -14.35 3.38
C PHE A 72 -16.11 -14.16 2.05
N PRO A 73 -17.14 -13.30 2.00
CA PRO A 73 -17.91 -13.07 0.78
C PRO A 73 -16.97 -12.64 -0.35
N LYS A 74 -16.79 -13.56 -1.30
CA LYS A 74 -15.80 -13.44 -2.36
C LYS A 74 -16.27 -12.57 -3.53
N ASN A 75 -17.57 -12.39 -3.69
CA ASN A 75 -18.16 -11.76 -4.86
C ASN A 75 -18.13 -10.23 -4.73
N LEU A 76 -17.47 -9.56 -5.66
CA LEU A 76 -17.48 -8.10 -5.78
C LEU A 76 -18.75 -7.60 -6.49
N ILE A 77 -19.43 -8.46 -7.25
CA ILE A 77 -20.64 -8.11 -7.99
C ILE A 77 -21.76 -7.74 -7.01
N GLY A 78 -22.32 -6.54 -7.19
CA GLY A 78 -23.39 -6.00 -6.33
C GLY A 78 -22.90 -5.49 -4.96
N LYS A 79 -21.59 -5.41 -4.75
CA LYS A 79 -20.99 -4.76 -3.58
C LYS A 79 -20.59 -3.32 -3.90
N ASN A 80 -20.76 -2.44 -2.93
CA ASN A 80 -20.18 -1.10 -2.98
C ASN A 80 -18.73 -1.21 -2.48
N VAL A 81 -17.73 -0.84 -3.29
CA VAL A 81 -16.32 -0.93 -2.90
C VAL A 81 -15.77 0.46 -2.64
N ILE A 82 -15.45 0.76 -1.39
CA ILE A 82 -14.86 2.03 -0.98
C ILE A 82 -13.35 1.89 -0.86
N LEU A 83 -12.61 2.68 -1.64
CA LEU A 83 -11.15 2.78 -1.57
C LEU A 83 -10.73 3.92 -0.63
N ILE A 84 -10.03 3.58 0.45
CA ILE A 84 -9.40 4.52 1.36
C ILE A 84 -7.92 4.60 0.99
N THR A 85 -7.43 5.79 0.63
CA THR A 85 -6.02 6.05 0.29
C THR A 85 -5.61 7.43 0.82
N ASP A 86 -4.35 7.82 0.67
CA ASP A 86 -3.83 9.08 1.19
C ASP A 86 -4.36 10.32 0.42
N SER A 87 -4.22 11.49 1.05
CA SER A 87 -4.75 12.75 0.51
C SER A 87 -4.09 13.20 -0.80
N PHE A 88 -2.85 12.76 -1.04
CA PHE A 88 -2.10 13.10 -2.24
C PHE A 88 -2.59 12.26 -3.41
N SER A 89 -2.66 10.94 -3.23
CA SER A 89 -3.23 9.97 -4.17
C SER A 89 -4.67 10.33 -4.54
N GLN A 90 -5.46 10.80 -3.56
CA GLN A 90 -6.84 11.25 -3.76
C GLN A 90 -6.97 12.33 -4.82
N LYS A 91 -6.19 13.40 -4.72
CA LYS A 91 -6.34 14.61 -5.55
C LYS A 91 -6.13 14.33 -7.05
N LEU A 92 -5.48 13.22 -7.35
CA LEU A 92 -5.11 12.80 -8.70
C LEU A 92 -6.09 11.76 -9.26
N LEU A 93 -7.00 11.25 -8.44
CA LEU A 93 -8.06 10.34 -8.85
C LEU A 93 -9.37 11.13 -9.07
N PRO A 94 -10.15 10.80 -10.11
CA PRO A 94 -11.46 11.43 -10.29
C PRO A 94 -12.36 11.15 -9.09
N LEU A 95 -13.03 12.18 -8.60
CA LEU A 95 -14.07 12.06 -7.58
C LEU A 95 -15.28 11.35 -8.20
N SER A 96 -15.50 10.07 -7.88
CA SER A 96 -16.72 9.34 -8.26
C SER A 96 -17.57 8.99 -7.03
N SER A 97 -18.87 8.74 -7.24
CA SER A 97 -19.81 8.31 -6.19
C SER A 97 -19.41 7.00 -5.50
N ASP A 98 -18.62 6.18 -6.18
CA ASP A 98 -18.28 4.83 -5.76
C ASP A 98 -16.97 4.79 -4.96
N LEU A 99 -16.18 5.87 -4.98
CA LEU A 99 -14.84 5.91 -4.43
C LEU A 99 -14.69 7.06 -3.42
N THR A 100 -14.90 6.79 -2.13
CA THR A 100 -14.66 7.81 -1.11
C THR A 100 -13.27 7.68 -0.50
N ILE A 101 -12.43 8.67 -0.80
CA ILE A 101 -11.07 8.73 -0.30
C ILE A 101 -10.99 9.71 0.88
N ILE A 102 -10.47 9.25 2.00
CA ILE A 102 -10.32 10.07 3.21
C ILE A 102 -8.92 10.67 3.22
N PRO A 103 -8.77 12.00 3.06
CA PRO A 103 -7.46 12.62 3.14
C PRO A 103 -6.90 12.46 4.55
N PHE A 104 -5.82 11.68 4.68
CA PHE A 104 -5.03 11.63 5.90
C PHE A 104 -4.22 12.92 5.98
N ASP A 105 -4.49 13.71 7.01
CA ASP A 105 -3.67 14.86 7.35
C ASP A 105 -2.48 14.37 8.18
N GLU A 106 -1.33 14.22 7.52
CA GLU A 106 -0.09 13.72 8.13
C GLU A 106 0.43 14.64 9.23
N THR A 107 -0.02 15.91 9.25
CA THR A 107 0.33 16.88 10.29
C THR A 107 -0.58 16.79 11.53
N ALA A 108 -1.72 16.09 11.42
CA ALA A 108 -2.65 15.93 12.53
C ALA A 108 -2.18 14.86 13.53
N THR A 109 -2.55 15.04 14.80
CA THR A 109 -2.27 14.03 15.85
C THR A 109 -2.99 12.71 15.54
N ARG A 110 -2.41 11.59 15.99
CA ARG A 110 -3.00 10.23 15.82
C ARG A 110 -4.46 10.16 16.28
N ALA A 111 -4.81 10.89 17.35
CA ALA A 111 -6.17 10.95 17.87
C ALA A 111 -7.14 11.63 16.89
N ASN A 112 -6.73 12.74 16.28
CA ASN A 112 -7.55 13.46 15.29
C ASN A 112 -7.71 12.68 13.99
N GLN A 113 -6.66 12.02 13.53
CA GLN A 113 -6.71 11.12 12.37
C GLN A 113 -7.72 9.97 12.60
N SER A 114 -7.63 9.32 13.75
CA SER A 114 -8.56 8.25 14.15
C SER A 114 -10.00 8.75 14.23
N LYS A 115 -10.22 9.98 14.72
CA LYS A 115 -11.55 10.60 14.83
C LYS A 115 -12.19 10.89 13.46
N LYS A 116 -11.44 11.48 12.52
CA LYS A 116 -11.95 11.76 11.15
C LYS A 116 -12.37 10.48 10.46
N LEU A 117 -11.52 9.47 10.51
CA LEU A 117 -11.81 8.19 9.86
C LEU A 117 -12.98 7.47 10.54
N TYR A 118 -13.09 7.54 11.88
CA TYR A 118 -14.26 7.04 12.60
C TYR A 118 -15.58 7.68 12.14
N GLN A 119 -15.62 9.02 12.05
CA GLN A 119 -16.82 9.74 11.61
C GLN A 119 -17.25 9.32 10.21
N PHE A 120 -16.29 9.17 9.31
CA PHE A 120 -16.55 8.70 7.94
C PHE A 120 -17.12 7.28 7.90
N LEU A 121 -16.52 6.34 8.64
CA LEU A 121 -17.00 4.96 8.66
C LEU A 121 -18.42 4.91 9.21
N HIS A 122 -18.71 5.66 10.27
CA HIS A 122 -20.03 5.70 10.88
C HIS A 122 -21.11 6.26 9.93
N SER A 123 -20.78 7.26 9.12
CA SER A 123 -21.74 7.83 8.16
C SER A 123 -21.95 6.96 6.90
N ASN A 124 -21.11 5.95 6.67
CA ASN A 124 -21.13 5.12 5.45
C ASN A 124 -21.28 3.61 5.72
N GLN A 125 -21.74 3.22 6.91
CA GLN A 125 -21.95 1.83 7.29
C GLN A 125 -23.14 1.22 6.52
N ASN A 126 -22.86 0.40 5.51
CA ASN A 126 -23.85 -0.43 4.84
C ASN A 126 -23.35 -1.88 4.74
N LYS A 127 -24.25 -2.87 4.91
CA LYS A 127 -23.90 -4.31 4.92
C LYS A 127 -23.39 -4.83 3.57
N SER A 128 -23.57 -4.08 2.49
CA SER A 128 -23.07 -4.44 1.14
C SER A 128 -21.77 -3.72 0.76
N THR A 129 -21.10 -3.07 1.72
CA THR A 129 -19.89 -2.29 1.44
C THR A 129 -18.61 -3.06 1.78
N ILE A 130 -17.63 -3.03 0.88
CA ILE A 130 -16.26 -3.52 1.07
C ILE A 130 -15.32 -2.32 1.13
N TYR A 131 -14.45 -2.26 2.15
CA TYR A 131 -13.45 -1.20 2.30
C TYR A 131 -12.07 -1.73 1.94
N ILE A 132 -11.40 -1.11 0.98
CA ILE A 132 -10.00 -1.41 0.61
C ILE A 132 -9.15 -0.24 1.06
N CYS A 133 -8.24 -0.46 2.00
CA CYS A 133 -7.48 0.61 2.65
C CYS A 133 -5.99 0.52 2.31
N PHE A 134 -5.48 1.47 1.52
CA PHE A 134 -4.06 1.69 1.31
C PHE A 134 -3.55 2.77 2.26
N PHE A 135 -2.46 2.46 2.96
CA PHE A 135 -1.83 3.41 3.88
C PHE A 135 -0.36 3.06 4.08
N HIS A 136 0.45 4.03 4.45
CA HIS A 136 1.85 3.78 4.76
C HIS A 136 2.02 2.95 6.05
N GLU A 137 2.98 2.01 6.11
CA GLU A 137 3.20 1.09 7.23
C GLU A 137 3.32 1.80 8.61
N SER A 138 3.83 3.04 8.63
CA SER A 138 3.89 3.87 9.86
C SER A 138 2.53 4.15 10.50
N LEU A 139 1.44 4.07 9.72
CA LEU A 139 0.06 4.28 10.18
C LEU A 139 -0.61 2.99 10.67
N SER A 140 0.06 1.84 10.60
CA SER A 140 -0.48 0.55 11.06
C SER A 140 -1.08 0.60 12.48
N PRO A 141 -0.48 1.29 13.47
CA PRO A 141 -1.10 1.42 14.80
C PRO A 141 -2.43 2.18 14.78
N ALA A 142 -2.57 3.22 13.96
CA ALA A 142 -3.81 3.96 13.80
C ALA A 142 -4.89 3.07 13.16
N TYR A 143 -4.53 2.34 12.09
CA TYR A 143 -5.43 1.40 11.42
C TYR A 143 -5.84 0.21 12.29
N ALA A 144 -4.94 -0.31 13.13
CA ALA A 144 -5.26 -1.36 14.09
C ALA A 144 -6.29 -0.91 15.14
N SER A 145 -6.24 0.36 15.56
CA SER A 145 -7.16 0.92 16.56
C SER A 145 -8.60 1.05 16.05
N ILE A 146 -8.75 1.30 14.75
CA ILE A 146 -10.04 1.46 14.06
C ILE A 146 -10.57 0.18 13.43
N ALA A 147 -9.73 -0.87 13.27
CA ALA A 147 -10.09 -2.14 12.63
C ALA A 147 -11.38 -2.75 13.21
N LYS A 148 -11.57 -2.62 14.53
CA LYS A 148 -12.77 -3.09 15.27
C LYS A 148 -14.07 -2.33 14.95
N LYS A 149 -13.99 -1.24 14.19
CA LYS A 149 -15.12 -0.37 13.84
C LYS A 149 -15.64 -0.63 12.43
N PHE A 150 -14.85 -1.28 11.59
CA PHE A 150 -15.34 -1.78 10.32
C PHE A 150 -16.34 -2.92 10.57
N PRO A 151 -17.37 -3.07 9.72
CA PRO A 151 -18.20 -4.25 9.74
C PRO A 151 -17.35 -5.53 9.57
N ASP A 152 -17.75 -6.61 10.22
CA ASP A 152 -17.01 -7.87 10.16
C ASP A 152 -16.89 -8.37 8.71
N ASN A 153 -15.68 -8.79 8.34
CA ASN A 153 -15.32 -9.32 7.03
C ASN A 153 -15.60 -8.38 5.83
N SER A 154 -15.68 -7.08 6.09
CA SER A 154 -15.99 -6.08 5.07
C SER A 154 -14.83 -5.13 4.77
N TYR A 155 -13.63 -5.35 5.31
CA TYR A 155 -12.50 -4.45 5.13
C TYR A 155 -11.17 -5.19 4.93
N PHE A 156 -10.28 -4.56 4.16
CA PHE A 156 -8.98 -5.09 3.79
C PHE A 156 -7.92 -4.00 3.94
N LEU A 157 -6.90 -4.28 4.75
CA LEU A 157 -5.83 -3.36 5.08
C LEU A 157 -4.57 -3.72 4.29
N TYR A 158 -4.04 -2.76 3.53
CA TYR A 158 -2.82 -2.90 2.74
C TYR A 158 -1.79 -1.86 3.18
N PRO A 159 -0.98 -2.18 4.20
CA PRO A 159 0.15 -1.34 4.58
C PRO A 159 1.20 -1.36 3.47
N LEU A 160 1.52 -0.18 2.93
CA LEU A 160 2.53 0.02 1.92
C LEU A 160 3.80 0.54 2.57
N LYS A 161 4.94 -0.07 2.21
CA LYS A 161 6.27 0.40 2.63
C LYS A 161 6.87 1.42 1.66
N HIS A 162 6.21 1.60 0.53
CA HIS A 162 6.64 2.53 -0.51
C HIS A 162 6.38 3.97 -0.09
N TYR A 163 7.39 4.81 -0.28
CA TYR A 163 7.28 6.24 -0.40
C TYR A 163 7.08 6.64 -1.87
N GLY A 164 6.66 7.88 -2.10
CA GLY A 164 6.41 8.39 -3.46
C GLY A 164 5.05 7.95 -4.01
N MET A 165 4.97 7.74 -5.33
CA MET A 165 3.70 7.68 -6.07
C MET A 165 3.13 6.26 -6.23
N SER A 166 3.73 5.27 -5.57
CA SER A 166 3.27 3.88 -5.66
C SER A 166 1.87 3.71 -5.06
N HIS A 167 1.53 4.49 -4.01
CA HIS A 167 0.17 4.54 -3.45
C HIS A 167 -0.85 4.97 -4.51
N TYR A 168 -0.56 6.06 -5.22
CA TYR A 168 -1.40 6.56 -6.31
C TYR A 168 -1.54 5.54 -7.42
N MET A 169 -0.43 4.97 -7.90
CA MET A 169 -0.46 4.03 -9.02
C MET A 169 -1.26 2.76 -8.71
N ILE A 170 -1.10 2.19 -7.52
CA ILE A 170 -1.90 1.04 -7.07
C ILE A 170 -3.38 1.43 -6.97
N SER A 171 -3.66 2.58 -6.35
CA SER A 171 -5.03 3.10 -6.19
C SER A 171 -5.71 3.34 -7.54
N HIS A 172 -5.00 3.98 -8.48
CA HIS A 172 -5.46 4.26 -9.84
C HIS A 172 -5.71 2.97 -10.62
N TYR A 173 -4.77 2.02 -10.58
CA TYR A 173 -4.92 0.74 -11.25
C TYR A 173 -6.20 0.01 -10.78
N ILE A 174 -6.43 -0.02 -9.47
CA ILE A 174 -7.64 -0.65 -8.91
C ILE A 174 -8.87 0.11 -9.34
N TYR A 175 -8.87 1.43 -9.24
CA TYR A 175 -9.98 2.27 -9.68
C TYR A 175 -10.37 2.00 -11.15
N SER A 176 -9.38 1.99 -12.06
CA SER A 176 -9.61 1.79 -13.49
C SER A 176 -10.02 0.37 -13.87
N ASN A 177 -9.66 -0.62 -13.05
CA ASN A 177 -9.87 -2.04 -13.37
C ASN A 177 -10.88 -2.74 -12.46
N LEU A 178 -11.48 -2.05 -11.49
CA LEU A 178 -12.33 -2.67 -10.46
C LEU A 178 -13.45 -3.52 -11.05
N SER A 179 -14.09 -3.04 -12.12
CA SER A 179 -15.19 -3.72 -12.82
C SER A 179 -14.79 -5.05 -13.48
N HIS A 180 -13.50 -5.27 -13.73
CA HIS A 180 -12.98 -6.52 -14.30
C HIS A 180 -12.81 -7.61 -13.24
N PHE A 181 -12.80 -7.25 -11.95
CA PHE A 181 -12.66 -8.22 -10.86
C PHE A 181 -14.04 -8.72 -10.44
N SER A 182 -14.28 -10.00 -10.70
CA SER A 182 -15.48 -10.70 -10.20
C SER A 182 -15.36 -11.07 -8.72
N ASN A 183 -14.12 -11.25 -8.25
CA ASN A 183 -13.86 -11.76 -6.92
C ASN A 183 -12.69 -11.04 -6.22
N LEU A 184 -12.79 -11.00 -4.90
CA LEU A 184 -11.86 -10.30 -4.03
C LEU A 184 -10.50 -11.04 -3.89
N GLU A 185 -10.46 -12.37 -3.98
CA GLU A 185 -9.20 -13.14 -3.94
C GLU A 185 -8.29 -12.80 -5.13
N GLU A 186 -8.86 -12.64 -6.32
CA GLU A 186 -8.16 -12.19 -7.54
C GLU A 186 -7.65 -10.77 -7.39
N LEU A 187 -8.49 -9.87 -6.88
CA LEU A 187 -8.10 -8.49 -6.59
C LEU A 187 -6.95 -8.44 -5.57
N HIS A 188 -7.01 -9.24 -4.50
CA HIS A 188 -5.93 -9.39 -3.52
C HIS A 188 -4.61 -9.83 -4.16
N LEU A 189 -4.64 -10.83 -5.04
CA LEU A 189 -3.44 -11.33 -5.71
C LEU A 189 -2.81 -10.26 -6.59
N VAL A 190 -3.63 -9.50 -7.33
CA VAL A 190 -3.16 -8.40 -8.15
C VAL A 190 -2.57 -7.28 -7.29
N ILE A 191 -3.27 -6.87 -6.23
CA ILE A 191 -2.77 -5.85 -5.30
C ILE A 191 -1.43 -6.27 -4.71
N ASN A 192 -1.33 -7.48 -4.13
CA ASN A 192 -0.09 -7.97 -3.54
C ASN A 192 1.05 -8.04 -4.56
N ARG A 193 0.76 -8.40 -5.80
CA ARG A 193 1.75 -8.38 -6.89
C ARG A 193 2.24 -6.97 -7.18
N LEU A 194 1.35 -5.98 -7.26
CA LEU A 194 1.72 -4.57 -7.48
C LEU A 194 2.53 -4.02 -6.30
N ILE A 195 2.13 -4.31 -5.06
CA ILE A 195 2.87 -3.91 -3.86
C ILE A 195 4.27 -4.53 -3.84
N THR A 196 4.37 -5.83 -4.11
CA THR A 196 5.65 -6.55 -3.99
C THR A 196 6.64 -6.15 -5.07
N ARG A 197 6.15 -5.82 -6.27
CA ARG A 197 7.00 -5.58 -7.44
C ARG A 197 7.15 -4.10 -7.80
N GLY A 198 6.27 -3.24 -7.31
CA GLY A 198 6.38 -1.81 -7.55
C GLY A 198 7.59 -1.20 -6.85
N PHE A 199 8.05 -0.07 -7.37
CA PHE A 199 9.05 0.77 -6.72
C PHE A 199 8.85 2.24 -7.12
N SER A 200 9.43 3.14 -6.32
CA SER A 200 9.45 4.57 -6.60
C SER A 200 10.87 5.09 -6.52
N LEU A 201 11.25 5.95 -7.46
CA LEU A 201 12.45 6.73 -7.47
C LEU A 201 12.06 8.20 -7.27
N CYS A 202 12.67 8.86 -6.29
CA CYS A 202 12.54 10.29 -6.06
C CYS A 202 13.85 10.97 -6.42
N PHE A 203 13.78 11.91 -7.36
CA PHE A 203 14.90 12.69 -7.86
C PHE A 203 14.80 14.10 -7.31
N LEU A 204 15.84 14.52 -6.61
CA LEU A 204 15.94 15.83 -6.01
C LEU A 204 16.95 16.68 -6.81
N ASP A 205 16.66 17.97 -6.93
CA ASP A 205 17.50 18.92 -7.65
C ASP A 205 18.84 19.21 -6.97
N SER A 206 18.98 18.97 -5.67
CA SER A 206 20.24 19.16 -4.97
C SER A 206 20.32 18.38 -3.67
N LEU A 207 21.54 18.19 -3.16
CA LEU A 207 21.78 17.70 -1.80
C LEU A 207 21.14 18.61 -0.75
N ASN A 208 21.17 19.93 -0.95
CA ASN A 208 20.53 20.89 -0.06
C ASN A 208 19.01 20.65 0.05
N THR A 209 18.37 20.31 -1.06
CA THR A 209 16.95 19.91 -1.06
C THR A 209 16.70 18.64 -0.26
N TYR A 210 17.59 17.65 -0.32
CA TYR A 210 17.48 16.45 0.50
C TYR A 210 17.65 16.74 1.99
N VAL A 211 18.69 17.50 2.35
CA VAL A 211 19.01 17.89 3.72
C VAL A 211 17.86 18.71 4.33
N SER A 212 17.39 19.75 3.64
CA SER A 212 16.27 20.57 4.11
C SER A 212 14.97 19.79 4.30
N VAL A 213 14.68 18.80 3.45
CA VAL A 213 13.52 17.90 3.63
C VAL A 213 13.72 16.98 4.84
N GLN A 214 14.94 16.52 5.12
CA GLN A 214 15.24 15.70 6.29
C GLN A 214 15.29 16.49 7.60
N ASP A 215 15.79 17.72 7.61
CA ASP A 215 15.96 18.54 8.82
C ASP A 215 14.64 18.96 9.47
N GLN A 216 13.53 18.92 8.71
CA GLN A 216 12.18 19.04 9.30
C GLN A 216 11.82 17.85 10.22
N PHE A 217 12.63 16.79 10.25
CA PHE A 217 12.59 15.67 11.20
C PHE A 217 13.85 15.63 12.10
N LYS A 218 13.92 16.53 13.09
CA LYS A 218 14.80 16.49 14.29
C LYS A 218 16.21 15.84 14.13
N SER A 219 17.17 16.69 13.70
CA SER A 219 18.41 17.07 14.43
C SER A 219 19.81 16.57 14.00
N HIS A 220 20.73 17.57 13.92
CA HIS A 220 22.16 17.64 14.36
C HIS A 220 23.35 17.53 13.38
N HIS A 221 23.18 17.75 12.07
CA HIS A 221 24.33 17.91 11.17
C HIS A 221 24.26 19.15 10.26
N ASP A 222 24.39 20.35 10.88
CA ASP A 222 24.53 21.66 10.22
C ASP A 222 25.88 21.87 9.47
N PHE A 223 26.57 20.79 9.05
CA PHE A 223 27.88 20.89 8.37
C PHE A 223 27.83 20.63 6.86
N LEU A 224 26.66 20.40 6.26
CA LEU A 224 26.52 20.18 4.81
C LEU A 224 25.80 21.35 4.13
N ASN A 225 26.26 22.57 4.36
CA ASN A 225 25.92 23.70 3.51
C ASN A 225 26.92 23.82 2.34
N CYS A 226 27.13 22.71 1.63
CA CYS A 226 27.85 22.72 0.37
C CYS A 226 26.78 22.68 -0.73
N ALA A 227 26.62 23.79 -1.44
CA ALA A 227 26.04 23.79 -2.78
C ALA A 227 26.93 22.91 -3.66
N THR A 228 26.65 21.62 -3.67
CA THR A 228 27.29 20.66 -4.57
C THR A 228 26.30 20.29 -5.67
N ASP A 229 26.78 20.15 -6.89
CA ASP A 229 26.04 19.64 -8.06
C ASP A 229 25.66 18.14 -7.95
N TYR A 230 25.54 17.61 -6.73
CA TYR A 230 25.08 16.26 -6.45
C TYR A 230 23.56 16.25 -6.30
N HIS A 231 22.93 15.38 -7.08
CA HIS A 231 21.51 15.12 -7.11
C HIS A 231 21.22 13.80 -6.40
N PRO A 232 20.52 13.85 -5.26
CA PRO A 232 20.07 12.66 -4.55
C PRO A 232 18.98 11.94 -5.33
N VAL A 233 19.11 10.62 -5.43
CA VAL A 233 18.09 9.71 -5.93
C VAL A 233 17.73 8.74 -4.81
N ILE A 234 16.47 8.79 -4.39
CA ILE A 234 15.94 7.95 -3.32
C ILE A 234 15.14 6.82 -3.98
N LEU A 235 15.60 5.59 -3.81
CA LEU A 235 14.87 4.39 -4.20
C LEU A 235 14.06 3.88 -3.02
N SER A 236 12.75 3.87 -3.20
CA SER A 236 11.78 3.25 -2.31
C SER A 236 11.25 1.97 -2.95
N THR A 237 11.30 0.87 -2.20
CA THR A 237 10.70 -0.42 -2.60
C THR A 237 9.80 -0.94 -1.49
N ASN A 238 9.32 -2.19 -1.58
CA ASN A 238 8.53 -2.81 -0.51
C ASN A 238 9.39 -3.25 0.70
N THR A 239 10.39 -2.44 1.04
CA THR A 239 11.32 -2.63 2.16
C THR A 239 11.15 -1.48 3.13
N SER A 240 11.26 -1.74 4.43
CA SER A 240 11.10 -0.69 5.45
C SER A 240 12.24 0.33 5.48
N GLN A 241 13.26 0.16 4.64
CA GLN A 241 14.37 1.10 4.46
C GLN A 241 14.43 1.55 2.99
N SER A 242 14.39 2.86 2.78
CA SER A 242 14.70 3.49 1.49
C SER A 242 16.21 3.58 1.31
N THR A 243 16.70 3.39 0.09
CA THR A 243 18.12 3.54 -0.24
C THR A 243 18.34 4.88 -0.94
N VAL A 244 19.42 5.58 -0.59
CA VAL A 244 19.77 6.87 -1.18
C VAL A 244 21.08 6.72 -1.93
N SER A 245 21.08 7.14 -3.19
CA SER A 245 22.26 7.23 -4.04
C SER A 245 22.46 8.67 -4.48
N PHE A 246 23.71 9.10 -4.70
CA PHE A 246 24.03 10.46 -5.10
C PHE A 246 24.71 10.46 -6.46
N TYR A 247 24.27 11.34 -7.36
CA TYR A 247 24.80 11.47 -8.72
C TYR A 247 25.24 12.90 -8.98
N ALA A 248 26.47 13.11 -9.47
CA ALA A 248 26.88 14.43 -9.98
C ALA A 248 26.17 14.71 -11.32
N ASN A 249 25.54 15.88 -11.48
CA ASN A 249 24.76 16.35 -12.65
C ASN A 249 23.64 15.39 -13.12
N ALA A 250 22.39 15.60 -12.69
CA ALA A 250 21.25 14.74 -13.05
C ALA A 250 20.69 15.01 -14.46
N LEU A 251 20.90 16.20 -15.01
CA LEU A 251 20.41 16.57 -16.34
C LEU A 251 21.24 15.95 -17.48
N ASP A 252 22.54 15.71 -17.27
CA ASP A 252 23.42 15.06 -18.26
C ASP A 252 23.34 13.52 -18.23
N LYS A 253 22.48 12.95 -17.38
CA LYS A 253 22.48 11.51 -17.02
C LYS A 253 21.13 10.81 -17.11
N VAL A 254 20.22 11.32 -17.94
CA VAL A 254 18.93 10.65 -18.22
C VAL A 254 19.14 9.20 -18.70
N SER A 255 20.19 8.97 -19.47
CA SER A 255 20.63 7.64 -19.91
C SER A 255 21.04 6.74 -18.74
N ASP A 256 21.91 7.20 -17.84
CA ASP A 256 22.35 6.43 -16.66
C ASP A 256 21.17 6.07 -15.74
N ILE A 257 20.24 7.01 -15.54
CA ILE A 257 19.01 6.80 -14.77
C ILE A 257 18.14 5.73 -15.44
N THR A 258 18.03 5.78 -16.77
CA THR A 258 17.26 4.78 -17.52
C THR A 258 17.90 3.39 -17.44
N ILE A 259 19.23 3.29 -17.52
CA ILE A 259 19.98 2.03 -17.32
C ILE A 259 19.78 1.50 -15.89
N MET A 260 19.77 2.39 -14.90
CA MET A 260 19.50 2.01 -13.50
C MET A 260 18.07 1.46 -13.35
N ILE A 261 17.08 2.13 -13.94
CA ILE A 261 15.69 1.64 -13.99
C ILE A 261 15.64 0.28 -14.69
N ASP A 262 16.21 0.15 -15.88
CA ASP A 262 16.25 -1.11 -16.64
C ASP A 262 16.90 -2.24 -15.84
N THR A 263 18.00 -1.97 -15.15
CA THR A 263 18.66 -2.93 -14.25
C THR A 263 17.74 -3.37 -13.11
N LEU A 264 16.98 -2.46 -12.51
CA LEU A 264 15.99 -2.78 -11.48
C LEU A 264 14.86 -3.64 -12.05
N LEU A 265 14.36 -3.31 -13.26
CA LEU A 265 13.32 -4.07 -13.95
C LEU A 265 13.80 -5.49 -14.31
N HIS A 266 15.03 -5.61 -14.83
CA HIS A 266 15.67 -6.88 -15.15
C HIS A 266 15.88 -7.77 -13.92
N LYS A 267 16.34 -7.21 -12.80
CA LYS A 267 16.45 -7.93 -11.52
C LYS A 267 15.10 -8.51 -11.07
N GLN A 268 14.00 -7.84 -11.41
CA GLN A 268 12.64 -8.31 -11.11
C GLN A 268 12.05 -9.26 -12.16
N LYS A 269 12.76 -9.55 -13.27
CA LYS A 269 12.34 -10.43 -14.39
C LYS A 269 11.02 -10.01 -15.06
N ARG A 270 10.91 -8.76 -15.55
CA ARG A 270 9.64 -8.21 -16.09
C ARG A 270 9.81 -7.53 -17.46
N TYR A 271 8.77 -7.60 -18.30
CA TYR A 271 8.78 -7.05 -19.68
C TYR A 271 7.59 -6.12 -20.05
N VAL A 272 6.62 -5.88 -19.16
CA VAL A 272 5.57 -4.87 -19.37
C VAL A 272 5.20 -4.25 -18.02
N GLN A 273 5.35 -2.93 -17.90
CA GLN A 273 5.07 -2.16 -16.68
C GLN A 273 4.52 -0.78 -17.04
N GLU A 274 3.61 -0.30 -16.20
CA GLU A 274 3.09 1.06 -16.27
C GLU A 274 3.96 1.93 -15.36
N ALA A 275 4.18 3.18 -15.77
CA ALA A 275 4.86 4.17 -14.95
C ALA A 275 4.17 5.51 -14.97
N CYS A 276 4.41 6.25 -13.90
CA CYS A 276 3.96 7.62 -13.78
C CYS A 276 5.12 8.48 -13.29
N ILE A 277 5.37 9.57 -14.01
CA ILE A 277 6.32 10.60 -13.62
C ILE A 277 5.55 11.81 -13.11
N PHE A 278 5.77 12.16 -11.85
CA PHE A 278 5.27 13.38 -11.25
C PHE A 278 6.39 14.40 -11.11
N TYR A 279 6.09 15.67 -11.37
CA TYR A 279 7.06 16.76 -11.23
C TYR A 279 6.43 17.95 -10.48
N SER A 280 7.22 18.64 -9.66
CA SER A 280 6.73 19.81 -8.92
C SER A 280 6.79 21.12 -9.73
N HIS A 281 7.90 21.36 -10.43
CA HIS A 281 8.17 22.66 -11.07
C HIS A 281 8.18 22.56 -12.59
N SER A 282 9.30 22.08 -13.16
CA SER A 282 9.50 21.95 -14.61
C SER A 282 9.27 20.52 -15.08
N ASN A 283 8.68 20.37 -16.26
CA ASN A 283 8.46 19.08 -16.90
C ASN A 283 9.61 18.65 -17.82
N HIS A 284 10.68 19.43 -17.96
CA HIS A 284 11.77 19.13 -18.89
C HIS A 284 12.43 17.77 -18.59
N PHE A 285 12.80 17.54 -17.32
CA PHE A 285 13.37 16.26 -16.90
C PHE A 285 12.39 15.10 -17.08
N ALA A 286 11.13 15.28 -16.69
CA ALA A 286 10.09 14.27 -16.84
C ALA A 286 9.86 13.86 -18.31
N ASN A 287 9.85 14.83 -19.22
CA ASN A 287 9.69 14.59 -20.66
C ASN A 287 10.92 13.89 -21.26
N ALA A 288 12.12 14.34 -20.93
CA ALA A 288 13.37 13.72 -21.40
C ALA A 288 13.46 12.26 -20.95
N LEU A 289 13.15 12.00 -19.69
CA LEU A 289 13.20 10.65 -19.13
C LEU A 289 12.11 9.73 -19.67
N LYS A 290 10.90 10.24 -19.92
CA LYS A 290 9.85 9.49 -20.62
C LYS A 290 10.27 9.08 -22.03
N GLN A 291 10.91 9.99 -22.77
CA GLN A 291 11.40 9.68 -24.12
C GLN A 291 12.48 8.60 -24.08
N GLU A 292 13.43 8.69 -23.15
CA GLU A 292 14.51 7.72 -23.03
C GLU A 292 14.02 6.34 -22.55
N LEU A 293 13.07 6.32 -21.60
CA LEU A 293 12.41 5.09 -21.17
C LEU A 293 11.66 4.41 -22.31
N ALA A 294 11.03 5.16 -23.22
CA ALA A 294 10.36 4.57 -24.38
C ALA A 294 11.34 3.91 -25.36
N ASN A 295 12.58 4.43 -25.47
CA ASN A 295 13.63 3.85 -26.32
C ASN A 295 14.15 2.52 -25.75
N HIS A 296 14.30 2.43 -24.44
CA HIS A 296 14.85 1.24 -23.77
C HIS A 296 13.79 0.21 -23.37
N CYS A 297 12.56 0.65 -23.12
CA CYS A 297 11.43 -0.17 -22.69
C CYS A 297 10.21 0.04 -23.63
N PRO A 298 10.18 -0.56 -24.83
CA PRO A 298 9.17 -0.25 -25.85
C PRO A 298 7.72 -0.62 -25.49
N ASN A 299 7.52 -1.52 -24.52
CA ASN A 299 6.18 -1.93 -24.04
C ASN A 299 5.73 -1.15 -22.78
N PHE A 300 6.36 -0.02 -22.49
CA PHE A 300 6.19 0.73 -21.25
C PHE A 300 5.22 1.90 -21.44
N SER A 301 4.08 1.89 -20.76
CA SER A 301 3.16 3.02 -20.76
C SER A 301 3.56 4.01 -19.67
N CYS A 302 4.06 5.19 -20.06
CA CYS A 302 4.49 6.24 -19.13
C CYS A 302 3.58 7.47 -19.19
N SER A 303 2.92 7.80 -18.09
CA SER A 303 2.17 9.04 -17.91
C SER A 303 3.02 10.11 -17.20
N ILE A 304 2.67 11.39 -17.40
CA ILE A 304 3.34 12.53 -16.76
C ILE A 304 2.28 13.45 -16.16
N SER A 305 2.46 13.85 -14.90
CA SER A 305 1.51 14.68 -14.16
C SER A 305 2.20 15.74 -13.29
N LYS A 306 1.64 16.95 -13.21
CA LYS A 306 2.18 18.02 -12.35
C LYS A 306 1.65 17.90 -10.92
N ILE A 307 2.51 18.15 -9.93
CA ILE A 307 2.13 18.31 -8.52
C ILE A 307 1.70 19.77 -8.30
N ASN A 308 0.41 20.04 -8.32
CA ASN A 308 -0.12 21.41 -8.29
C ASN A 308 0.06 22.15 -6.95
N ASN A 309 0.27 21.45 -5.84
CA ASN A 309 0.37 22.03 -4.49
C ASN A 309 1.60 21.50 -3.75
N TRP A 310 2.77 21.58 -4.40
CA TRP A 310 4.02 21.17 -3.78
C TRP A 310 4.39 22.15 -2.64
N PRO A 311 4.60 21.68 -1.40
CA PRO A 311 4.73 22.54 -0.24
C PRO A 311 6.09 23.25 -0.11
N TYR A 312 7.09 22.85 -0.90
CA TYR A 312 8.45 23.38 -0.84
C TYR A 312 8.80 24.15 -2.13
N THR A 313 8.59 25.47 -2.12
CA THR A 313 8.73 26.32 -3.32
C THR A 313 10.16 26.39 -3.86
N ASP A 314 11.15 26.17 -3.02
CA ASP A 314 12.57 26.29 -3.39
C ASP A 314 13.19 24.92 -3.74
N ASN A 315 12.43 23.84 -3.59
CA ASN A 315 12.91 22.47 -3.72
C ASN A 315 12.21 21.76 -4.89
N GLN A 316 12.92 21.48 -5.97
CA GLN A 316 12.35 20.73 -7.09
C GLN A 316 12.44 19.22 -6.85
N VAL A 317 11.36 18.53 -7.23
CA VAL A 317 11.28 17.07 -7.13
C VAL A 317 10.66 16.48 -8.39
N ASN A 318 11.18 15.34 -8.80
CA ASN A 318 10.54 14.46 -9.75
C ASN A 318 10.38 13.07 -9.11
N PHE A 319 9.17 12.53 -9.09
CA PHE A 319 8.90 11.16 -8.67
C PHE A 319 8.64 10.30 -9.89
N ILE A 320 9.22 9.11 -9.93
CA ILE A 320 8.90 8.08 -10.90
C ILE A 320 8.47 6.88 -10.12
N SER A 321 7.23 6.46 -10.30
CA SER A 321 6.77 5.18 -9.78
C SER A 321 6.51 4.23 -10.94
N ILE A 322 6.81 2.97 -10.70
CA ILE A 322 6.66 1.89 -11.67
C ILE A 322 6.01 0.70 -10.94
N ILE A 323 4.95 0.11 -11.53
CA ILE A 323 4.19 -1.01 -10.93
C ILE A 323 4.08 -2.24 -11.83
#